data_AF-Q74BC4-F1
#
_entry.id   AF-Q74BC4-F1
#
_cell.length_a   1.000
_cell.length_b   1.000
_cell.length_c   1.000
_cell.angle_alpha   90.00
_cell.angle_beta   90.00
_cell.angle_gamma   90.00
#
_symmetry.space_group_name_H-M   'P 1'
#
loop_
_entity.id
_entity.type
_entity.pdbx_description
1 polymer ?
#
loop_
_entity_poly.entity_id
_entity_poly.type
_entity_poly.pdbx_seq_one_letter_code
_entity_poly.pdbx_strand_id
1 'polypeptide(L)'
;MSELGPLYFDAEQMIGLDEFARRMNACANTVRYWIRTGKLVEGRHFIRQGRKYLFPWSPQLLALIFDDWRPVVPPKRPLLDSRRPNRQPLKLRC
;
A
#
# COMPACT_ATOMS: atom_id res chain seq x y z
N MET A 1 8.92 -25.08 28.64
CA MET A 1 7.81 -24.41 29.35
C MET A 1 8.17 -22.95 29.51
N SER A 2 7.57 -22.10 28.68
CA SER A 2 7.26 -20.68 28.93
C SER A 2 6.30 -20.29 27.80
N GLU A 3 5.05 -20.65 28.07
CA GLU A 3 3.81 -20.04 27.61
C GLU A 3 3.95 -19.01 26.49
N LEU A 4 3.64 -19.45 25.26
CA LEU A 4 3.05 -18.56 24.27
C LEU A 4 1.76 -18.06 24.92
N GLY A 5 1.86 -16.91 25.59
CA GLY A 5 0.73 -16.22 26.20
C GLY A 5 -0.41 -16.12 25.20
N PRO A 6 -1.66 -16.00 25.67
CA PRO A 6 -2.80 -15.91 24.78
C PRO A 6 -2.47 -14.82 23.76
N LEU A 7 -2.66 -15.11 22.47
CA LEU A 7 -2.73 -14.07 21.45
C LEU A 7 -3.94 -13.21 21.84
N TYR A 8 -3.72 -12.36 22.83
CA TYR A 8 -4.64 -11.38 23.32
C TYR A 8 -4.86 -10.50 22.10
N PHE A 9 -6.02 -10.69 21.48
CA PHE A 9 -6.61 -9.71 20.61
C PHE A 9 -6.86 -8.48 21.50
N ASP A 10 -5.80 -7.74 21.77
CA ASP A 10 -5.83 -6.52 22.54
C ASP A 10 -6.82 -5.60 21.85
N ALA A 11 -7.96 -5.38 22.51
CA ALA A 11 -9.08 -4.53 22.15
C ALA A 11 -8.90 -3.83 20.79
N GLU A 12 -9.40 -4.52 19.75
CA GLU A 12 -9.35 -4.15 18.34
C GLU A 12 -10.00 -2.77 18.15
N GLN A 13 -9.22 -1.70 18.31
CA GLN A 13 -9.73 -0.33 18.23
C GLN A 13 -10.20 -0.08 16.80
N MET A 14 -11.51 -0.08 16.62
CA MET A 14 -12.14 0.37 15.40
C MET A 14 -11.93 1.88 15.29
N ILE A 15 -11.08 2.29 14.36
CA ILE A 15 -10.79 3.71 14.13
C ILE A 15 -11.57 4.22 12.92
N GLY A 16 -11.98 5.48 12.96
CA GLY A 16 -12.62 6.15 11.84
C GLY A 16 -11.63 6.54 10.74
N LEU A 17 -12.15 6.92 9.57
CA LEU A 17 -11.35 7.31 8.40
C LEU A 17 -10.28 8.39 8.70
N ASP A 18 -10.62 9.43 9.45
CA ASP A 18 -9.69 10.53 9.73
C ASP A 18 -8.57 10.12 10.70
N GLU A 19 -8.88 9.25 11.65
CA GLU A 19 -7.88 8.67 12.57
C GLU A 19 -6.96 7.70 11.80
N PHE A 20 -7.54 6.83 10.95
CA PHE A 20 -6.79 5.93 10.08
C PHE A 20 -5.85 6.70 9.16
N ALA A 21 -6.35 7.77 8.54
CA ALA A 21 -5.56 8.65 7.68
C ALA A 21 -4.37 9.24 8.44
N ARG A 22 -4.59 9.77 9.64
CA ARG A 22 -3.51 10.31 10.50
C ARG A 22 -2.47 9.25 10.86
N ARG A 23 -2.88 8.05 11.26
CA ARG A 23 -1.94 6.98 11.64
C ARG A 23 -1.15 6.43 10.45
N MET A 24 -1.75 6.42 9.26
CA MET A 24 -1.07 6.04 8.02
C MET A 24 -0.26 7.19 7.39
N ASN A 25 -0.18 8.34 8.06
CA ASN A 25 0.45 9.56 7.55
C ASN A 25 -0.05 9.95 6.14
N ALA A 26 -1.37 9.88 5.95
CA ALA A 26 -2.04 10.15 4.68
C ALA A 26 -3.21 11.12 4.88
N CYS A 27 -3.63 11.78 3.80
CA CYS A 27 -4.84 12.59 3.82
C CYS A 27 -6.10 11.72 3.71
N ALA A 28 -7.22 12.17 4.29
CA ALA A 28 -8.52 11.49 4.17
C ALA A 28 -8.91 11.22 2.70
N ASN A 29 -8.61 12.14 1.78
CA ASN A 29 -8.85 11.96 0.35
C ASN A 29 -8.01 10.83 -0.26
N THR A 30 -6.78 10.64 0.22
CA THR A 30 -5.91 9.54 -0.22
C THR A 30 -6.49 8.20 0.22
N VAL A 31 -7.00 8.11 1.45
CA VAL A 31 -7.67 6.90 1.95
C VAL A 31 -8.94 6.61 1.14
N ARG A 32 -9.78 7.63 0.87
CA ARG A 32 -10.96 7.48 0.00
C ARG A 32 -10.58 7.05 -1.41
N TYR A 33 -9.47 7.56 -1.95
CA TYR A 33 -8.94 7.14 -3.24
C TYR A 33 -8.53 5.66 -3.23
N TRP A 34 -7.86 5.19 -2.17
CA TRP A 34 -7.52 3.77 -2.02
C TRP A 34 -8.75 2.87 -1.95
N ILE A 35 -9.80 3.29 -1.23
CA ILE A 35 -11.08 2.59 -1.22
C ILE A 35 -11.69 2.56 -2.63
N ARG A 36 -11.76 3.72 -3.29
CA ARG A 36 -12.34 3.86 -4.64
C ARG A 36 -11.60 3.03 -5.70
N THR A 37 -10.29 2.88 -5.55
CA THR A 37 -9.44 2.11 -6.48
C THR A 37 -9.31 0.64 -6.13
N GLY A 38 -9.96 0.18 -5.04
CA GLY A 38 -9.92 -1.21 -4.60
C GLY A 38 -8.63 -1.62 -3.88
N LYS A 39 -7.74 -0.67 -3.56
CA LYS A 39 -6.54 -0.93 -2.73
C LYS A 39 -6.89 -1.21 -1.28
N LEU A 40 -8.00 -0.66 -0.81
CA LEU A 40 -8.63 -1.00 0.45
C LEU A 40 -10.01 -1.57 0.11
N VAL A 41 -10.32 -2.72 0.69
CA VAL A 41 -11.46 -3.56 0.30
C VAL A 41 -12.38 -3.72 1.51
N GLU A 42 -13.67 -3.47 1.32
CA GLU A 42 -14.69 -3.63 2.36
C GLU A 42 -14.78 -5.11 2.80
N GLY A 43 -14.89 -5.36 4.09
CA GLY A 43 -14.89 -6.70 4.70
C GLY A 43 -13.50 -7.33 4.87
N ARG A 44 -12.47 -6.84 4.19
CA ARG A 44 -11.06 -7.27 4.36
C ARG A 44 -10.23 -6.26 5.14
N HIS A 45 -10.33 -4.99 4.76
CA HIS A 45 -9.52 -3.91 5.32
C HIS A 45 -10.33 -2.96 6.21
N PHE A 46 -11.62 -2.80 5.92
CA PHE A 46 -12.50 -1.89 6.65
C PHE A 46 -13.94 -2.39 6.57
N ILE A 47 -14.79 -1.88 7.46
CA ILE A 47 -16.23 -2.10 7.46
C ILE A 47 -16.91 -0.76 7.22
N ARG A 48 -17.92 -0.72 6.35
CA ARG A 48 -18.75 0.47 6.17
C ARG A 48 -19.99 0.38 7.05
N GLN A 49 -20.08 1.27 8.03
CA GLN A 49 -21.27 1.40 8.89
C GLN A 49 -22.02 2.68 8.50
N GLY A 50 -22.99 2.54 7.60
CA GLY A 50 -23.71 3.67 7.02
C GLY A 50 -22.79 4.58 6.21
N ARG A 51 -22.58 5.82 6.69
CA ARG A 51 -21.66 6.81 6.06
C ARG A 51 -20.25 6.79 6.63
N LYS A 52 -19.99 5.96 7.65
CA LYS A 52 -18.68 5.90 8.34
C LYS A 52 -17.88 4.70 7.83
N TYR A 53 -16.59 4.91 7.70
CA TYR A 53 -15.62 3.85 7.45
C TYR A 53 -14.90 3.54 8.76
N LEU A 54 -14.94 2.27 9.17
CA LEU A 54 -14.33 1.77 10.38
C LEU A 54 -13.21 0.79 10.02
N PHE A 55 -12.05 0.99 10.60
CA PHE A 55 -10.85 0.18 10.35
C PHE A 55 -10.44 -0.53 11.64
N PRO A 56 -10.25 -1.86 11.65
CA PRO A 56 -9.68 -2.57 12.79
C PRO A 56 -8.21 -2.21 12.91
N TRP A 57 -7.84 -1.32 13.84
CA TRP A 57 -6.44 -0.93 13.98
C TRP A 57 -5.64 -1.99 14.72
N SER A 58 -5.01 -2.86 13.95
CA SER A 58 -4.17 -3.93 14.45
C SER A 58 -2.90 -4.09 13.59
N PRO A 59 -1.81 -4.64 14.15
CA PRO A 59 -0.62 -5.00 13.37
C PRO A 59 -0.94 -5.94 12.20
N GLN A 60 -1.95 -6.80 12.35
CA GLN A 60 -2.41 -7.74 11.33
C GLN A 60 -3.03 -7.03 10.14
N LEU A 61 -3.86 -5.99 10.37
CA LEU A 61 -4.39 -5.17 9.28
C LEU A 61 -3.26 -4.51 8.49
N LEU A 62 -2.27 -3.95 9.19
CA LEU A 62 -1.13 -3.31 8.53
C LEU A 62 -0.34 -4.30 7.68
N ALA A 63 -0.08 -5.51 8.21
CA ALA A 63 0.58 -6.57 7.45
C ALA A 63 -0.21 -6.95 6.18
N LEU A 64 -1.53 -7.07 6.27
CA LEU A 64 -2.39 -7.34 5.10
C LEU A 64 -2.31 -6.24 4.05
N ILE A 65 -2.42 -4.98 4.48
CA ILE A 65 -2.32 -3.82 3.58
C ILE A 65 -0.97 -3.82 2.86
N PHE A 66 0.12 -4.02 3.60
CA PHE A 66 1.46 -4.00 3.01
C PHE A 66 1.71 -5.17 2.07
N ASP A 67 1.17 -6.36 2.36
CA ASP A 67 1.28 -7.51 1.48
C ASP A 67 0.50 -7.29 0.18
N ASP A 68 -0.74 -6.78 0.26
CA ASP A 68 -1.58 -6.45 -0.90
C ASP A 68 -0.97 -5.34 -1.76
N TRP A 69 -0.16 -4.47 -1.17
CA TRP A 69 0.51 -3.37 -1.87
C TRP A 69 1.92 -3.72 -2.35
N ARG A 70 2.41 -4.94 -2.10
CA ARG A 70 3.70 -5.36 -2.63
C ARG A 70 3.68 -5.22 -4.15
N PRO A 71 4.62 -4.46 -4.75
CA PRO A 71 4.72 -4.44 -6.19
C PRO A 71 5.01 -5.87 -6.63
N VAL A 72 4.16 -6.42 -7.50
CA VAL A 72 4.54 -7.57 -8.32
C VAL A 72 5.83 -7.15 -8.99
N VAL A 73 6.92 -7.84 -8.66
CA VAL A 73 8.28 -7.51 -9.12
C VAL A 73 8.20 -7.09 -10.58
N PRO A 74 8.58 -5.85 -10.94
CA PRO A 74 8.49 -5.43 -12.33
C PRO A 74 9.30 -6.43 -13.15
N PRO A 75 8.81 -6.87 -14.32
CA PRO A 75 9.59 -7.74 -15.18
C PRO A 75 10.96 -7.11 -15.33
N LYS A 76 12.03 -7.88 -15.02
CA LYS A 76 13.42 -7.41 -15.17
C LYS A 76 13.46 -6.68 -16.51
N ARG A 77 13.72 -5.36 -16.49
CA ARG A 77 13.90 -4.62 -17.74
C ARG A 77 14.90 -5.45 -18.54
N PRO A 78 14.56 -5.89 -19.77
CA PRO A 78 15.53 -6.60 -20.58
C PRO A 78 16.78 -5.72 -20.61
N LEU A 79 17.94 -6.32 -20.31
CA LEU A 79 19.20 -5.62 -20.35
C LEU A 79 19.24 -4.92 -21.69
N LEU A 80 19.24 -3.58 -21.71
CA LEU A 80 19.29 -2.83 -22.94
C LEU A 80 20.62 -3.19 -23.56
N ASP A 81 20.61 -4.11 -24.53
CA ASP A 81 21.82 -4.50 -25.23
C ASP A 81 22.31 -3.23 -25.89
N SER A 82 23.39 -2.68 -25.33
CA SER A 82 23.90 -1.37 -25.69
C SER A 82 24.08 -1.37 -27.19
N ARG A 83 23.22 -0.64 -27.90
CA ARG A 83 23.29 -0.55 -29.36
C ARG A 83 24.73 -0.22 -29.71
N ARG A 84 25.27 -0.98 -30.67
CA ARG A 84 26.57 -0.76 -31.31
C ARG A 84 26.86 0.74 -31.40
N PRO A 85 28.08 1.20 -31.06
CA PRO A 85 28.39 2.62 -31.06
C PRO A 85 28.27 3.17 -32.49
N ASN A 86 27.12 3.72 -32.84
CA ASN A 86 26.95 4.49 -34.06
C ASN A 86 27.54 5.89 -33.80
N ARG A 87 28.88 5.95 -33.72
CA ARG A 87 29.64 7.20 -33.69
C ARG A 87 29.61 7.81 -35.09
N GLN A 88 28.47 8.37 -35.50
CA GLN A 88 28.52 9.38 -36.55
C GLN A 88 28.89 10.71 -35.91
N PRO A 89 29.94 11.40 -36.36
CA PRO A 89 30.26 12.73 -35.86
C PRO A 89 29.12 13.66 -36.20
N LEU A 90 28.59 14.35 -35.18
CA LEU A 90 27.63 15.43 -35.36
C LEU A 90 28.28 16.51 -36.21
N LYS A 91 27.82 16.67 -37.46
CA LYS A 91 28.25 17.77 -38.33
C LYS A 91 27.62 19.06 -37.82
N LEU A 92 28.36 19.80 -37.01
CA LEU A 92 28.04 21.19 -36.73
C LEU A 92 28.27 21.97 -38.02
N ARG A 93 27.20 22.57 -38.58
CA ARG A 93 27.32 23.50 -39.70
C ARG A 93 27.86 24.83 -39.15
N CYS A 94 28.99 25.25 -39.68
CA CYS A 94 29.52 26.61 -39.53
C CYS A 94 28.69 27.59 -40.37
#